data_AF-A0A6G0UX62-F1
#
_entry.id   AF-A0A6G0UX62-F1
#
_cell.length_a   1.000
_cell.length_b   1.000
_cell.length_c   1.000
_cell.angle_alpha   90.00
_cell.angle_beta   90.00
_cell.angle_gamma   90.00
#
_symmetry.space_group_name_H-M   'P 1'
#
loop_
_entity.id
_entity.type
_entity.pdbx_description
1 polymer ?
#
loop_
_entity_poly.entity_id
_entity_poly.type
_entity_poly.pdbx_seq_one_letter_code
_entity_poly.pdbx_strand_id
1 'polypeptide(L)'
;MNTKVVVFLLVCLIYTAQAGGPFCSLCTKIIDGIKKDFNNDFSNVTKDQLESDADKQCDANANGIEASMCKSIMKQDSDQLLTALKAGQSSQQCCAQGGMC
;
A
#
# COMPACT_ATOMS: atom_id res chain seq x y z
N MET A 1 -14.64 36.52 0.11
CA MET A 1 -13.59 35.47 0.18
C MET A 1 -14.15 34.31 0.98
N ASN A 2 -14.37 33.15 0.35
CA ASN A 2 -15.04 32.00 0.97
C ASN A 2 -14.08 31.24 1.89
N THR A 3 -14.30 31.35 3.20
CA THR A 3 -13.55 30.70 4.30
C THR A 3 -13.41 29.18 4.14
N LYS A 4 -14.25 28.54 3.32
CA LYS A 4 -14.23 27.09 3.05
C LYS A 4 -13.02 26.62 2.24
N VAL A 5 -12.40 27.49 1.45
CA VAL A 5 -11.29 27.11 0.55
C VAL A 5 -9.95 27.03 1.31
N VAL A 6 -9.79 27.82 2.38
CA VAL A 6 -8.53 27.87 3.16
C VAL A 6 -8.36 26.64 4.05
N VAL A 7 -9.45 26.06 4.55
CA VAL A 7 -9.40 24.89 5.45
C VAL A 7 -8.90 23.64 4.71
N PHE A 8 -9.22 23.49 3.41
CA PHE A 8 -8.78 22.33 2.63
C PHE A 8 -7.28 22.33 2.30
N LEU A 9 -6.63 23.51 2.27
CA LEU A 9 -5.20 23.63 2.00
C LEU A 9 -4.32 23.40 3.25
N LEU A 10 -4.88 23.56 4.45
CA LEU A 10 -4.14 23.42 5.72
C LEU A 10 -4.02 21.98 6.23
N VAL A 11 -4.82 21.03 5.73
CA VAL A 11 -4.72 19.62 6.13
C VAL A 11 -3.48 18.94 5.52
N CYS A 12 -2.83 19.54 4.52
CA CYS A 12 -1.60 19.01 3.93
C CYS A 12 -0.32 19.25 4.76
N LEU A 13 -0.36 20.04 5.84
CA LEU A 13 0.85 20.42 6.60
C LEU A 13 1.09 19.62 7.87
N ILE A 14 0.20 18.70 8.23
CA ILE A 14 0.49 17.66 9.21
C ILE A 14 0.87 16.39 8.46
N TYR A 15 1.99 16.46 7.73
CA TYR A 15 2.87 15.30 7.62
C TYR A 15 3.43 15.06 9.02
N THR A 16 2.60 14.54 9.93
CA THR A 16 3.17 13.72 10.99
C THR A 16 3.83 12.59 10.22
N ALA A 17 5.16 12.60 10.20
CA ALA A 17 5.91 11.37 10.02
C ALA A 17 5.41 10.45 11.14
N GLN A 18 4.33 9.72 10.84
CA GLN A 18 3.94 8.53 11.55
C GLN A 18 5.26 7.78 11.65
N ALA A 19 5.79 7.66 12.86
CA ALA A 19 6.96 6.82 13.10
C ALA A 19 6.52 5.46 12.59
N GLY A 20 6.92 5.17 11.34
CA GLY A 20 6.29 4.11 10.55
C GLY A 20 6.41 2.85 11.38
N GLY A 21 5.30 2.10 11.50
CA GLY A 21 5.34 0.82 12.18
C GLY A 21 6.57 0.01 11.75
N PRO A 22 7.05 -0.94 12.57
CA PRO A 22 8.30 -1.66 12.30
C PRO A 22 8.33 -2.33 10.90
N PHE A 23 7.17 -2.53 10.28
CA PHE A 23 6.98 -3.11 8.96
C PHE A 23 6.67 -2.10 7.85
N CYS A 24 6.60 -0.81 8.14
CA CYS A 24 6.20 0.23 7.19
C CYS A 24 7.12 0.25 5.96
N SER A 25 8.44 0.25 6.18
CA SER A 25 9.43 0.22 5.10
C SER A 25 9.30 -1.02 4.21
N LEU A 26 9.09 -2.19 4.81
CA LEU A 26 8.89 -3.44 4.09
C LEU A 26 7.59 -3.41 3.28
N CYS A 27 6.49 -3.00 3.90
CA CYS A 27 5.20 -2.86 3.23
C CYS A 27 5.30 -1.90 2.05
N THR A 28 5.85 -0.68 2.25
CA THR A 28 5.95 0.30 1.17
C THR A 28 6.79 -0.23 0.01
N LYS A 29 7.85 -0.98 0.31
CA LYS A 29 8.70 -1.60 -0.71
C LYS A 29 7.96 -2.66 -1.52
N ILE A 30 7.14 -3.50 -0.87
CA ILE A 30 6.30 -4.50 -1.54
C ILE A 30 5.27 -3.80 -2.43
N ILE A 31 4.54 -2.82 -1.90
CA ILE A 31 3.52 -2.09 -2.66
C ILE A 31 4.14 -1.32 -3.82
N ASP A 32 5.31 -0.71 -3.65
CA ASP A 32 6.05 -0.07 -4.75
C ASP A 32 6.46 -1.08 -5.84
N GLY A 33 6.85 -2.30 -5.44
CA GLY A 33 7.12 -3.41 -6.36
C GLY A 33 5.88 -3.78 -7.19
N ILE A 34 4.74 -3.99 -6.53
CA ILE A 34 3.45 -4.28 -7.19
C ILE A 34 3.09 -3.16 -8.16
N LYS A 35 3.17 -1.90 -7.72
CA LYS A 35 2.89 -0.73 -8.57
C LYS A 35 3.81 -0.67 -9.77
N LYS A 36 5.08 -1.02 -9.61
CA LYS A 36 6.02 -1.11 -10.72
C LYS A 36 5.63 -2.21 -11.70
N ASP A 37 5.31 -3.41 -11.23
CA ASP A 37 5.00 -4.56 -12.10
C ASP A 37 3.71 -4.35 -12.91
N PHE A 38 2.74 -3.62 -12.35
CA PHE A 38 1.52 -3.19 -13.05
C PHE A 38 1.63 -1.82 -13.74
N ASN A 39 2.82 -1.22 -13.84
CA ASN A 39 3.03 0.12 -14.42
C ASN A 39 2.11 1.21 -13.83
N ASN A 40 1.76 1.06 -12.55
CA ASN A 40 0.83 1.91 -11.81
C ASN A 40 -0.59 1.98 -12.42
N ASP A 41 -0.96 1.01 -13.26
CA ASP A 41 -2.29 0.87 -13.85
C ASP A 41 -3.01 -0.37 -13.28
N PHE A 42 -4.02 -0.12 -12.46
CA PHE A 42 -4.82 -1.15 -11.81
C PHE A 42 -6.23 -1.27 -12.38
N SER A 43 -6.56 -0.56 -13.47
CA SER A 43 -7.94 -0.47 -13.97
C SER A 43 -8.53 -1.85 -14.32
N ASN A 44 -7.70 -2.73 -14.85
CA ASN A 44 -8.07 -4.08 -15.30
C ASN A 44 -7.47 -5.20 -14.44
N VAL A 45 -6.80 -4.85 -13.34
CA VAL A 45 -6.19 -5.84 -12.44
C VAL A 45 -7.27 -6.55 -11.62
N THR A 46 -7.23 -7.88 -11.64
CA THR A 46 -8.08 -8.74 -10.81
C THR A 46 -7.43 -9.00 -9.45
N LYS A 47 -8.24 -9.46 -8.49
CA LYS A 47 -7.75 -9.89 -7.18
C LYS A 47 -6.67 -10.96 -7.30
N ASP A 48 -6.92 -12.01 -8.09
CA ASP A 48 -5.98 -13.12 -8.27
C ASP A 48 -4.64 -12.67 -8.88
N GLN A 49 -4.68 -11.72 -9.82
CA GLN A 49 -3.46 -11.13 -10.39
C GLN A 49 -2.68 -10.34 -9.34
N LEU A 50 -3.37 -9.55 -8.52
CA LEU A 50 -2.76 -8.81 -7.42
C LEU A 50 -2.15 -9.76 -6.38
N GLU A 51 -2.88 -10.80 -5.96
CA GLU A 51 -2.39 -11.78 -4.99
C GLU A 51 -1.15 -12.52 -5.51
N SER A 52 -1.19 -12.97 -6.77
CA SER A 52 -0.04 -13.63 -7.39
C SER A 52 1.19 -12.73 -7.46
N ASP A 53 1.01 -11.44 -7.72
CA ASP A 53 2.11 -10.49 -7.76
C ASP A 53 2.62 -10.12 -6.36
N ALA A 54 1.71 -9.92 -5.41
CA ALA A 54 2.05 -9.71 -4.02
C ALA A 54 2.86 -10.88 -3.44
N ASP A 55 2.52 -12.13 -3.80
CA ASP A 55 3.29 -13.31 -3.43
C ASP A 55 4.74 -13.24 -3.94
N LYS A 56 4.95 -12.83 -5.20
CA LYS A 56 6.30 -12.64 -5.76
C LYS A 56 7.06 -11.55 -5.03
N GLN A 57 6.40 -10.44 -4.73
CA GLN A 57 7.01 -9.31 -4.03
C GLN A 57 7.35 -9.67 -2.57
N CYS A 58 6.52 -10.48 -1.91
CA CYS A 58 6.83 -11.04 -0.60
C CYS A 58 8.08 -11.93 -0.64
N ASP A 59 8.18 -12.83 -1.61
CA ASP A 59 9.36 -13.71 -1.78
C ASP A 59 10.63 -12.95 -2.15
N ALA A 60 10.50 -11.83 -2.87
CA ALA A 60 11.64 -11.00 -3.27
C ALA A 60 12.17 -10.11 -2.13
N ASN A 61 11.33 -9.78 -1.13
CA ASN A 61 11.64 -8.79 -0.11
C ASN A 61 11.74 -9.35 1.31
N ALA A 62 11.28 -10.59 1.54
CA ALA A 62 11.32 -11.27 2.83
C ALA A 62 11.70 -12.74 2.68
N ASN A 63 12.07 -13.40 3.77
CA ASN A 63 12.46 -14.80 3.78
C ASN A 63 11.87 -15.57 4.98
N GLY A 64 11.82 -16.90 4.86
CA GLY A 64 11.33 -17.78 5.92
C GLY A 64 9.92 -17.41 6.42
N ILE A 65 9.80 -17.17 7.73
CA ILE A 65 8.52 -16.86 8.38
C ILE A 65 8.00 -15.49 7.93
N GLU A 66 8.87 -14.51 7.71
CA GLU A 66 8.47 -13.16 7.29
C GLU A 66 7.81 -13.17 5.90
N ALA A 67 8.34 -13.96 4.97
CA ALA A 67 7.73 -14.14 3.65
C ALA A 67 6.33 -14.77 3.76
N SER A 68 6.18 -15.77 4.62
CA SER A 68 4.90 -16.45 4.84
C SER A 68 3.85 -15.54 5.49
N MET A 69 4.27 -14.71 6.45
CA MET A 69 3.41 -13.69 7.06
C MET A 69 3.00 -12.63 6.05
N CYS A 70 3.96 -12.14 5.24
CA CYS A 70 3.69 -11.18 4.17
C CYS A 70 2.61 -11.68 3.22
N LYS A 71 2.76 -12.91 2.69
CA LYS A 71 1.76 -13.52 1.79
C LYS A 71 0.39 -13.64 2.42
N SER A 72 0.36 -14.06 3.69
CA SER A 72 -0.89 -14.21 4.43
C SER A 72 -1.62 -12.88 4.58
N ILE A 73 -0.90 -11.80 4.91
CA ILE A 73 -1.50 -10.47 5.05
C ILE A 73 -1.94 -9.92 3.69
N MET A 74 -1.08 -10.00 2.66
CA MET A 74 -1.42 -9.53 1.32
C MET A 74 -2.66 -10.21 0.77
N LYS A 75 -2.83 -11.51 1.04
CA LYS A 75 -4.01 -12.28 0.66
C LYS A 75 -5.25 -11.92 1.49
N GLN A 76 -5.09 -11.70 2.79
CA GLN A 76 -6.21 -11.33 3.66
C GLN A 76 -6.78 -9.95 3.27
N ASP A 77 -5.91 -9.02 2.93
CA ASP A 77 -6.26 -7.63 2.69
C ASP A 77 -6.33 -7.28 1.18
N SER A 78 -6.25 -8.27 0.29
CA SER A 78 -6.13 -8.08 -1.17
C SER A 78 -7.29 -7.28 -1.78
N ASP A 79 -8.52 -7.45 -1.29
CA ASP A 79 -9.68 -6.67 -1.76
C ASP A 79 -9.55 -5.18 -1.42
N GLN A 80 -9.13 -4.88 -0.18
CA GLN A 80 -8.90 -3.52 0.28
C GLN A 80 -7.70 -2.90 -0.44
N LEU A 81 -6.61 -3.65 -0.60
CA LEU A 81 -5.43 -3.22 -1.31
C LEU A 81 -5.73 -2.93 -2.78
N LEU A 82 -6.47 -3.80 -3.49
CA LEU A 82 -6.86 -3.57 -4.87
C LEU A 82 -7.72 -2.31 -5.01
N THR A 83 -8.64 -2.09 -4.06
CA THR A 83 -9.47 -0.90 -4.02
C THR A 83 -8.63 0.36 -3.86
N ALA A 84 -7.66 0.35 -2.93
CA ALA A 84 -6.76 1.47 -2.69
C ALA A 84 -5.85 1.77 -3.90
N LEU A 85 -5.32 0.73 -4.55
CA LEU A 85 -4.49 0.85 -5.74
C LEU A 85 -5.29 1.39 -6.93
N LYS A 86 -6.54 0.94 -7.13
CA LYS A 86 -7.46 1.50 -8.14
C LYS A 86 -7.83 2.96 -7.86
N ALA A 87 -7.85 3.37 -6.60
CA ALA A 87 -8.05 4.76 -6.21
C ALA A 87 -6.77 5.62 -6.35
N GLY A 88 -5.65 5.04 -6.81
CA GLY A 88 -4.40 5.75 -7.01
C GLY A 88 -3.65 6.09 -5.72
N GLN A 89 -3.94 5.41 -4.62
CA GLN A 89 -3.28 5.67 -3.33
C GLN A 89 -1.78 5.39 -3.39
N SER A 90 -1.01 6.14 -2.59
CA SER A 90 0.42 5.93 -2.43
C SER A 90 0.69 4.69 -1.57
N SER A 91 1.89 4.12 -1.70
CA SER A 91 2.31 2.96 -0.90
C SER A 91 2.24 3.25 0.60
N GLN A 92 2.60 4.48 1.01
CA GLN A 92 2.43 4.97 2.38
C GLN A 92 0.97 4.90 2.85
N GLN A 93 0.02 5.33 2.00
CA GLN A 93 -1.40 5.32 2.34
C GLN A 93 -1.95 3.90 2.42
N CYS A 94 -1.59 3.02 1.48
CA CYS A 94 -1.99 1.62 1.51
C CYS A 94 -1.48 0.92 2.78
N CYS A 95 -0.21 1.12 3.12
CA CYS A 95 0.42 0.51 4.29
C CYS A 95 -0.09 1.09 5.62
N ALA A 96 -0.48 2.37 5.65
CA ALA A 96 -1.14 2.98 6.81
C ALA A 96 -2.54 2.40 7.04
N GLN A 97 -3.30 2.16 5.97
CA GLN A 97 -4.61 1.53 6.07
C GLN A 97 -4.54 0.07 6.55
N GLY A 98 -3.43 -0.62 6.28
CA GLY A 98 -3.14 -1.96 6.81
C GLY A 98 -2.51 -1.98 8.21
N GLY A 99 -2.30 -0.81 8.84
CA GLY A 99 -1.68 -0.70 10.16
C GLY A 99 -0.20 -1.09 10.23
N MET A 100 0.48 -1.17 9.07
CA MET A 100 1.92 -1.46 8.98
C MET A 100 2.76 -0.18 9.03
N CYS A 101 2.17 0.92 8.57
CA CYS A 101 2.48 2.28 8.94
C CYS A 101 1.36 2.77 9.88
#